data_AF-A0A9D9Y5B6-F1
#
_entry.id   AF-A0A9D9Y5B6-F1
#
_cell.length_a   1.000
_cell.length_b   1.000
_cell.length_c   1.000
_cell.angle_alpha   90.00
_cell.angle_beta   90.00
_cell.angle_gamma   90.00
#
_symmetry.space_group_name_H-M   'P 1'
#
loop_
_entity.id
_entity.type
_entity.pdbx_description
1 polymer ?
#
loop_
_entity_poly.entity_id
_entity_poly.type
_entity_poly.pdbx_seq_one_letter_code
_entity_poly.pdbx_strand_id
1 'polypeptide(L)'
;VYKRQDYVRHVVRTLGERGILERVRGVLVGRPKAWEFDKPSTSDEKRVYKAVQREAILETVRIFNSKCPVVQNLDIGHTDPQVPLPNGRLIKIDADARRISAEF
;
A
#
# COMPACT_ATOMS: atom_id res chain seq x y z
N VAL A 1 -8.03 -5.99 -20.59
CA VAL A 1 -8.24 -4.90 -19.59
C VAL A 1 -8.19 -5.55 -18.21
N TYR A 2 -7.12 -5.37 -17.45
CA TYR A 2 -7.01 -5.96 -16.11
C TYR A 2 -8.05 -5.33 -15.17
N LYS A 3 -8.72 -6.13 -14.32
CA LYS A 3 -9.41 -5.54 -13.17
C LYS A 3 -8.35 -4.85 -12.32
N ARG A 4 -8.63 -3.66 -11.77
CA ARG A 4 -7.64 -2.84 -11.01
C ARG A 4 -6.93 -3.61 -9.89
N GLN A 5 -7.56 -4.65 -9.34
CA GLN A 5 -6.94 -5.56 -8.37
C GLN A 5 -5.81 -6.43 -8.96
N ASP A 6 -5.98 -6.92 -10.18
CA ASP A 6 -4.99 -7.75 -10.87
C ASP A 6 -3.75 -6.92 -11.21
N TYR A 7 -3.96 -5.64 -11.51
CA TYR A 7 -2.87 -4.70 -11.76
C TYR A 7 -1.98 -4.51 -10.53
N VAL A 8 -2.56 -4.23 -9.36
CA VAL A 8 -1.77 -4.03 -8.14
C VAL A 8 -1.05 -5.31 -7.72
N ARG A 9 -1.72 -6.47 -7.80
CA ARG A 9 -1.07 -7.76 -7.58
C ARG A 9 0.11 -7.96 -8.54
N HIS A 10 -0.06 -7.64 -9.82
CA HIS A 10 1.00 -7.75 -10.81
C HIS A 10 2.20 -6.86 -10.47
N VAL A 11 1.98 -5.58 -10.18
CA VAL A 11 3.06 -4.63 -9.82
C VAL A 11 3.84 -5.11 -8.59
N VAL A 12 3.13 -5.45 -7.51
CA VAL A 12 3.78 -5.91 -6.26
C VAL A 12 4.53 -7.22 -6.49
N ARG A 13 3.96 -8.13 -7.27
CA ARG A 13 4.62 -9.39 -7.65
C ARG A 13 5.89 -9.13 -8.45
N THR A 14 5.89 -8.20 -9.39
CA THR A 14 7.11 -7.84 -10.14
C THR A 14 8.20 -7.28 -9.24
N LEU A 15 7.88 -6.52 -8.19
CA LEU A 15 8.86 -6.10 -7.18
C LEU A 15 9.43 -7.31 -6.42
N GLY A 16 8.57 -8.28 -6.10
CA GLY A 16 8.95 -9.53 -5.45
C GLY A 16 9.86 -10.41 -6.31
N GLU A 17 9.46 -10.67 -7.56
CA GLU A 17 10.22 -11.46 -8.55
C GLU A 17 11.60 -10.85 -8.85
N ARG A 18 11.76 -9.53 -8.66
CA ARG A 18 13.05 -8.81 -8.79
C ARG A 18 13.89 -8.81 -7.50
N GLY A 19 13.45 -9.48 -6.43
CA GLY A 19 14.17 -9.52 -5.16
C GLY A 19 14.15 -8.19 -4.38
N ILE A 20 13.24 -7.27 -4.69
CA ILE A 20 13.14 -6.01 -3.92
C ILE A 20 12.45 -6.29 -2.58
N LEU A 21 11.35 -7.06 -2.60
CA LEU A 21 10.55 -7.31 -1.40
C LEU A 21 11.29 -8.11 -0.33
N GLU A 22 12.23 -8.99 -0.69
CA GLU A 22 13.05 -9.73 0.29
C GLU A 22 13.97 -8.79 1.10
N ARG A 23 14.37 -7.64 0.54
CA ARG A 23 15.40 -6.75 1.10
C ARG A 23 14.85 -5.60 1.92
N VAL A 24 13.58 -5.25 1.72
CA VAL A 24 12.96 -4.13 2.44
C VAL A 24 12.67 -4.49 3.91
N ARG A 25 12.84 -3.49 4.77
CA ARG A 25 12.59 -3.60 6.22
C ARG A 25 11.14 -3.31 6.60
N GLY A 26 10.33 -2.84 5.65
CA GLY A 26 8.91 -2.54 5.84
C GLY A 26 8.28 -2.08 4.54
N VAL A 27 6.95 -2.16 4.47
CA VAL A 27 6.15 -1.70 3.33
C VAL A 27 5.10 -0.72 3.85
N LEU A 28 5.06 0.47 3.27
CA LEU A 28 4.07 1.50 3.55
C LEU A 28 3.15 1.67 2.34
N VAL A 29 1.85 1.61 2.54
CA VAL A 29 0.85 1.62 1.46
C VAL A 29 -0.14 2.75 1.68
N GLY A 30 -0.20 3.67 0.72
CA GLY A 30 -1.19 4.74 0.69
C GLY A 30 -2.61 4.22 0.55
N ARG A 31 -3.58 5.01 1.01
CA ARG A 31 -5.01 4.70 0.87
C ARG A 31 -5.38 4.57 -0.62
N PRO A 32 -6.02 3.46 -1.04
CA PRO A 32 -6.45 3.32 -2.43
C PRO A 32 -7.49 4.39 -2.81
N LYS A 33 -7.22 5.11 -3.90
CA LYS A 33 -8.19 6.00 -4.53
C LYS A 33 -9.26 5.14 -5.21
N ALA A 34 -10.47 5.20 -4.67
CA ALA A 34 -11.58 4.33 -5.07
C ALA A 34 -12.65 5.05 -5.89
N TRP A 35 -12.30 6.19 -6.51
CA TRP A 35 -13.21 7.02 -7.28
C TRP A 35 -12.41 7.92 -8.26
N GLU A 36 -12.88 8.06 -9.49
CA GLU A 36 -12.48 9.07 -10.48
C GLU A 36 -13.67 9.94 -10.92
N PHE A 37 -13.42 11.17 -11.35
CA PHE A 37 -14.48 12.13 -11.71
C PHE A 37 -15.47 11.58 -12.75
N ASP A 38 -14.99 10.79 -13.71
CA ASP A 38 -15.77 10.14 -14.76
C ASP A 38 -16.37 8.78 -14.35
N LYS A 39 -16.01 8.25 -13.17
CA LYS A 39 -16.40 6.92 -12.69
C LYS A 39 -16.74 6.96 -11.20
N PRO A 40 -17.90 7.54 -10.83
CA PRO A 40 -18.38 7.52 -9.47
C PRO A 40 -18.56 6.09 -8.97
N SER A 41 -18.18 5.86 -7.72
CA SER A 41 -18.40 4.59 -7.03
C SER A 41 -19.23 4.85 -5.77
N THR A 42 -20.17 3.96 -5.52
CA THR A 42 -20.95 3.91 -4.29
C THR A 42 -20.05 3.62 -3.08
N SER A 43 -20.56 3.88 -1.88
CA SER A 43 -19.82 3.60 -0.64
C SER A 43 -19.47 2.11 -0.49
N ASP A 44 -20.37 1.22 -0.92
CA ASP A 44 -20.16 -0.22 -0.88
C ASP A 44 -19.07 -0.68 -1.85
N GLU A 45 -19.11 -0.21 -3.10
CA GLU A 45 -18.07 -0.50 -4.09
C GLU A 45 -16.71 0.01 -3.63
N LYS A 46 -16.65 1.22 -3.06
CA LYS A 46 -15.43 1.78 -2.47
C LYS A 46 -14.89 0.90 -1.34
N ARG A 47 -15.76 0.38 -0.47
CA ARG A 47 -15.37 -0.51 0.62
C ARG A 47 -14.78 -1.81 0.09
N VAL A 48 -15.49 -2.48 -0.82
CA VAL A 48 -15.06 -3.75 -1.42
C VAL A 48 -13.75 -3.56 -2.18
N TYR A 49 -13.66 -2.53 -3.02
CA TYR A 49 -12.44 -2.22 -3.77
C TYR A 49 -11.23 -2.03 -2.87
N LYS A 50 -11.36 -1.22 -1.81
CA LYS A 50 -10.27 -1.00 -0.85
C LYS A 50 -9.89 -2.27 -0.11
N ALA A 51 -10.84 -3.14 0.25
CA ALA A 51 -10.55 -4.41 0.91
C ALA A 51 -9.74 -5.35 0.01
N VAL A 52 -10.19 -5.55 -1.23
CA VAL A 52 -9.52 -6.41 -2.21
C VAL A 52 -8.09 -5.93 -2.52
N GLN A 53 -7.89 -4.62 -2.63
CA GLN A 53 -6.55 -4.03 -2.84
C GLN A 53 -5.62 -4.32 -1.66
N ARG A 54 -6.10 -4.16 -0.42
CA ARG A 54 -5.31 -4.40 0.78
C ARG A 54 -4.91 -5.86 0.94
N GLU A 55 -5.82 -6.76 0.63
CA GLU A 55 -5.58 -8.21 0.65
C GLU A 55 -4.57 -8.61 -0.43
N ALA A 56 -4.76 -8.15 -1.68
CA ALA A 56 -3.84 -8.46 -2.77
C ALA A 56 -2.40 -8.01 -2.49
N ILE A 57 -2.21 -6.82 -1.90
CA ILE A 57 -0.88 -6.34 -1.52
C ILE A 57 -0.31 -7.19 -0.39
N LEU A 58 -1.08 -7.44 0.68
CA LEU A 58 -0.60 -8.19 1.84
C LEU A 58 -0.19 -9.61 1.45
N GLU A 59 -1.06 -10.35 0.76
CA GLU A 59 -0.77 -11.72 0.31
C GLU A 59 0.48 -11.76 -0.56
N THR A 60 0.58 -10.85 -1.53
CA THR A 60 1.72 -10.84 -2.46
C THR A 60 3.02 -10.51 -1.74
N VAL A 61 3.02 -9.52 -0.84
CA VAL A 61 4.19 -9.22 -0.01
C VAL A 61 4.60 -10.43 0.81
N ARG A 62 3.64 -11.17 1.40
CA ARG A 62 3.94 -12.32 2.26
C ARG A 62 4.54 -13.51 1.53
N ILE A 63 4.34 -13.64 0.22
CA ILE A 63 5.04 -14.63 -0.62
C ILE A 63 6.55 -14.39 -0.61
N PHE A 64 6.99 -13.12 -0.66
CA PHE A 64 8.41 -12.76 -0.79
C PHE A 64 9.05 -12.29 0.53
N ASN A 65 8.25 -11.85 1.50
CA ASN A 65 8.70 -11.38 2.80
C ASN A 65 7.64 -11.63 3.88
N SER A 66 7.82 -12.73 4.61
CA SER A 66 6.88 -13.16 5.66
C SER A 66 6.97 -12.33 6.95
N LYS A 67 8.04 -11.53 7.13
CA LYS A 67 8.36 -10.90 8.42
C LYS A 67 8.24 -9.38 8.44
N CYS A 68 8.40 -8.70 7.31
CA CYS A 68 8.40 -7.23 7.32
C CYS A 68 7.02 -6.67 7.73
N PRO A 69 6.98 -5.56 8.49
CA PRO A 69 5.74 -4.83 8.75
C PRO A 69 5.17 -4.30 7.44
N VAL A 70 3.85 -4.48 7.26
CA VAL A 70 3.09 -3.93 6.13
C VAL A 70 2.03 -3.00 6.72
N VAL A 71 2.25 -1.68 6.60
CA VAL A 71 1.31 -0.67 7.09
C VAL A 71 0.52 -0.11 5.92
N GLN A 72 -0.79 -0.17 6.03
CA GLN A 72 -1.70 0.19 4.94
C GLN A 72 -2.62 1.34 5.34
N ASN A 73 -3.27 1.95 4.35
CA ASN A 73 -4.25 3.02 4.53
C ASN A 73 -3.65 4.34 5.06
N LEU A 74 -2.42 4.65 4.64
CA LEU A 74 -1.76 5.91 4.99
C LEU A 74 -2.27 7.07 4.14
N ASP A 75 -2.20 8.27 4.70
CA ASP A 75 -2.53 9.55 4.05
C ASP A 75 -1.39 10.00 3.13
N ILE A 76 -0.99 9.13 2.21
CA ILE A 76 0.05 9.38 1.21
C ILE A 76 -0.47 8.97 -0.17
N GLY A 77 0.01 9.63 -1.22
CA GLY A 77 -0.38 9.35 -2.59
C GLY A 77 -1.57 10.18 -3.04
N HIS A 78 -2.58 9.56 -3.67
CA HIS A 78 -3.59 10.25 -4.47
C HIS A 78 -4.92 10.55 -3.76
N THR A 79 -4.98 10.35 -2.45
CA THR A 79 -6.17 10.64 -1.64
C THR A 79 -5.86 11.74 -0.65
N ASP A 80 -6.85 12.57 -0.32
CA ASP A 80 -6.67 13.61 0.68
C ASP A 80 -6.90 13.09 2.12
N PRO A 81 -6.14 13.61 3.10
CA PRO A 81 -4.99 14.51 2.94
C PRO A 81 -3.75 13.78 2.35
N GLN A 82 -2.83 14.55 1.76
CA GLN A 82 -1.59 14.03 1.15
C GLN A 82 -0.37 14.49 1.96
N VAL A 83 0.10 13.63 2.86
CA VAL A 83 1.28 13.87 3.68
C VAL A 83 2.55 13.63 2.86
N PRO A 84 3.49 14.59 2.78
CA PRO A 84 4.75 14.37 2.10
C PRO A 84 5.60 13.33 2.85
N LEU A 85 6.30 12.47 2.10
CA LEU A 85 7.28 11.54 2.65
C LEU A 85 8.70 11.95 2.24
N PRO A 86 9.63 12.07 3.20
CA PRO A 86 11.01 12.43 2.90
C PRO A 86 11.74 11.25 2.26
N ASN A 87 12.35 11.48 1.10
CA ASN A 87 13.12 10.47 0.38
C ASN A 87 14.55 10.39 0.94
N GLY A 88 15.08 9.18 1.12
CA GLY A 88 16.43 8.95 1.63
C GLY A 88 16.59 9.15 3.14
N ARG A 89 15.51 9.41 3.87
CA ARG A 89 15.51 9.60 5.33
C ARG A 89 14.92 8.38 6.04
N LEU A 90 15.17 8.29 7.35
CA LEU A 90 14.70 7.18 8.16
C LEU A 90 13.22 7.32 8.50
N ILE A 91 12.50 6.20 8.39
CA ILE A 91 11.14 6.04 8.89
C ILE A 91 11.15 4.97 9.97
N LYS A 92 10.56 5.27 11.13
CA LYS A 92 10.32 4.32 12.21
C LYS A 92 8.86 3.86 12.17
N ILE A 93 8.67 2.54 12.22
CA ILE A 93 7.37 1.89 12.37
C ILE A 93 7.33 1.28 13.77
N ASP A 94 6.41 1.76 14.60
CA ASP A 94 6.13 1.24 15.92
C ASP A 94 4.73 0.61 15.90
N ALA A 95 4.68 -0.71 15.78
CA ALA A 95 3.43 -1.46 15.61
C ALA A 95 2.60 -1.47 16.91
N ASP A 96 3.26 -1.57 18.06
CA ASP A 96 2.62 -1.62 19.37
C ASP A 96 1.97 -0.27 19.70
N ALA A 97 2.68 0.82 19.45
CA ALA A 97 2.16 2.17 19.62
C ALA A 97 1.29 2.65 18.44
N ARG A 98 1.11 1.84 17.39
CA ARG A 98 0.42 2.19 16.14
C ARG A 98 0.89 3.52 15.56
N ARG A 99 2.21 3.75 15.55
CA ARG A 99 2.82 5.02 15.17
C ARG A 99 3.82 4.84 14.04
N ILE A 100 3.79 5.77 13.09
CA ILE A 100 4.85 5.97 12.11
C ILE A 100 5.41 7.37 12.32
N SER A 101 6.74 7.49 12.32
CA SER A 101 7.45 8.76 12.36
C SER A 101 8.55 8.79 11.32
N ALA A 102 8.76 9.93 10.69
CA ALA A 102 9.80 10.13 9.69
C ALA A 102 10.72 11.29 10.08
N GLU A 103 11.99 11.17 9.76
CA GLU A 103 12.94 12.27 9.81
C GLU A 103 12.80 13.11 8.54
N PHE A 104 12.54 14.39 8.68
CA PHE A 104 12.48 15.33 7.57
C PHE A 104 13.84 16.01 7.37
#